data_AF-A0A7V6ZE36-F1
#
_entry.id   AF-A0A7V6ZE36-F1
#
_cell.length_a   1.000
_cell.length_b   1.000
_cell.length_c   1.000
_cell.angle_alpha   90.00
_cell.angle_beta   90.00
_cell.angle_gamma   90.00
#
_symmetry.space_group_name_H-M   'P 1'
#
loop_
_entity.id
_entity.type
_entity.pdbx_description
1 polymer ?
#
loop_
_entity_poly.entity_id
_entity_poly.type
_entity_poly.pdbx_seq_one_letter_code
_entity_poly.pdbx_strand_id
1 'polypeptide(L)'
;MKKALLSIFVVFFFLFMPLAETGAWALTVTTAKKCPLYLVADVKNGVIAQAHLGTPAGSYPIKTIEGYLLSRHEVFALKNKGEPPRYLWRLNFTKGDSSNEIMQLWIAYLPKERIIEVASGKTINNDWTRIVSKLPLPEGIFLFPSHDPSVEDQTLPCVFTIILSQKGLSFAPMPKVYEQIIPLAITFAQSKGIFEQEKVQRTIGIFTQLAQGENADNIAKTLSLKKDFKITW
;
A
#
# COMPACT_ATOMS: atom_id res chain seq x y z
N MET A 1 -3.01 -32.80 -57.97
CA MET A 1 -2.43 -31.53 -57.45
C MET A 1 -3.34 -30.74 -56.49
N LYS A 2 -4.68 -30.73 -56.64
CA LYS A 2 -5.59 -29.97 -55.73
C LYS A 2 -5.60 -30.42 -54.26
N LYS A 3 -5.36 -31.70 -53.96
CA LYS A 3 -5.36 -32.24 -52.58
C LYS A 3 -4.10 -31.86 -51.77
N ALA A 4 -2.95 -31.69 -52.42
CA ALA A 4 -1.70 -31.32 -51.75
C ALA A 4 -1.70 -29.84 -51.32
N LEU A 5 -2.28 -28.96 -52.14
CA LEU A 5 -2.40 -27.53 -51.82
C LEU A 5 -3.36 -27.28 -50.64
N LEU A 6 -4.45 -28.05 -50.56
CA LEU A 6 -5.39 -27.97 -49.44
C LEU A 6 -4.73 -28.40 -48.12
N SER A 7 -3.89 -29.43 -48.16
CA SER A 7 -3.18 -29.93 -46.97
C SER A 7 -2.14 -28.94 -46.44
N ILE A 8 -1.46 -28.21 -47.33
CA ILE A 8 -0.49 -27.17 -46.94
C ILE A 8 -1.20 -25.97 -46.30
N PHE A 9 -2.36 -25.58 -46.81
CA PHE A 9 -3.13 -24.46 -46.27
C PHE A 9 -3.68 -24.75 -44.86
N VAL A 10 -4.12 -25.99 -44.60
CA VAL A 10 -4.61 -26.41 -43.27
C VAL A 10 -3.47 -26.48 -42.25
N VAL A 11 -2.29 -26.96 -42.63
CA VAL A 11 -1.12 -26.99 -41.74
C VAL A 11 -0.60 -25.58 -41.43
N PHE A 12 -0.61 -24.67 -42.41
CA PHE A 12 -0.21 -23.27 -42.21
C PHE A 12 -1.21 -22.51 -41.33
N PHE A 13 -2.51 -22.80 -41.43
CA PHE A 13 -3.56 -22.18 -40.61
C PHE A 13 -3.49 -22.63 -39.14
N PHE A 14 -3.07 -23.86 -38.87
CA PHE A 14 -2.83 -24.33 -37.49
C PHE A 14 -1.50 -23.83 -36.90
N LEU A 15 -0.47 -23.60 -37.73
CA LEU A 15 0.82 -23.03 -37.30
C LEU A 15 0.76 -21.51 -37.04
N PHE A 16 -0.17 -20.80 -37.67
CA PHE A 16 -0.41 -19.37 -37.47
C PHE A 16 -1.65 -19.06 -36.63
N MET A 17 -2.24 -20.06 -35.97
CA MET A 17 -3.22 -19.77 -34.94
C MET A 17 -2.44 -19.09 -33.81
N PRO A 18 -2.67 -17.79 -33.52
CA PRO A 18 -2.03 -17.18 -32.37
C PRO A 18 -2.46 -18.05 -31.21
N LEU A 19 -1.48 -18.56 -30.45
CA LEU A 19 -1.72 -19.13 -29.14
C LEU A 19 -2.52 -18.05 -28.41
N ALA A 20 -3.85 -18.18 -28.39
CA ALA A 20 -4.69 -17.31 -27.62
C ALA A 20 -4.25 -17.61 -26.21
N GLU A 21 -3.43 -16.72 -25.63
CA GLU A 21 -3.20 -16.72 -24.21
C GLU A 21 -4.58 -16.56 -23.60
N THR A 22 -5.20 -17.69 -23.26
CA THR A 22 -6.35 -17.75 -22.39
C THR A 22 -5.79 -17.34 -21.04
N GLY A 23 -5.61 -16.04 -20.85
CA GLY A 23 -5.16 -15.49 -19.59
C GLY A 23 -6.05 -16.07 -18.52
N ALA A 24 -5.49 -16.69 -17.49
CA ALA A 24 -6.30 -17.29 -16.43
C ALA A 24 -7.09 -16.16 -15.75
N TRP A 25 -8.43 -16.23 -15.83
CA TRP A 25 -9.33 -15.35 -15.08
C TRP A 25 -9.65 -16.03 -13.76
N ALA A 26 -9.41 -15.34 -12.66
CA ALA A 26 -9.76 -15.84 -11.33
C ALA A 26 -10.44 -14.73 -10.53
N LEU A 27 -11.62 -15.03 -9.97
CA LEU A 27 -12.26 -14.18 -8.98
C LEU A 27 -11.68 -14.50 -7.61
N THR A 28 -11.19 -13.49 -6.91
CA THR A 28 -10.62 -13.63 -5.57
C THR A 28 -11.41 -12.79 -4.57
N VAL A 29 -11.63 -13.33 -3.37
CA VAL A 29 -12.30 -12.63 -2.28
C VAL A 29 -11.41 -12.66 -1.05
N THR A 30 -10.96 -11.49 -0.62
CA THR A 30 -10.14 -11.32 0.59
C THR A 30 -11.01 -10.67 1.67
N THR A 31 -11.08 -11.26 2.86
CA THR A 31 -11.94 -10.75 3.95
C THR A 31 -11.12 -10.13 5.08
N ALA A 32 -11.65 -9.04 5.67
CA ALA A 32 -11.13 -8.49 6.90
C ALA A 32 -11.68 -9.30 8.09
N LYS A 33 -10.85 -10.13 8.74
CA LYS A 33 -11.29 -10.91 9.91
C LYS A 33 -11.94 -10.00 10.96
N LYS A 34 -13.12 -10.40 11.47
CA LYS A 34 -13.89 -9.69 12.52
C LYS A 34 -14.46 -8.32 12.11
N CYS A 35 -14.43 -8.00 10.82
CA CYS A 35 -14.90 -6.74 10.26
C CYS A 35 -15.78 -7.03 9.03
N PRO A 36 -16.90 -6.33 8.81
CA PRO A 36 -17.77 -6.56 7.65
C PRO A 36 -17.22 -5.91 6.37
N LEU A 37 -15.92 -6.08 6.13
CA LEU A 37 -15.23 -5.59 4.94
C LEU A 37 -14.63 -6.75 4.16
N TYR A 38 -14.73 -6.69 2.85
CA TYR A 38 -14.12 -7.66 1.95
C TYR A 38 -13.73 -7.01 0.62
N LEU A 39 -12.66 -7.48 0.03
CA LEU A 39 -12.16 -7.04 -1.27
C LEU A 39 -12.41 -8.16 -2.27
N VAL A 40 -13.21 -7.85 -3.29
CA VAL A 40 -13.42 -8.72 -4.44
C VAL A 40 -12.52 -8.23 -5.56
N ALA A 41 -11.70 -9.10 -6.13
CA ALA A 41 -10.80 -8.74 -7.21
C ALA A 41 -10.83 -9.77 -8.34
N ASP A 42 -11.00 -9.27 -9.55
CA ASP A 42 -10.84 -10.04 -10.79
C ASP A 42 -9.36 -10.03 -11.17
N VAL A 43 -8.74 -11.20 -11.17
CA VAL A 43 -7.33 -11.39 -11.48
C VAL A 43 -7.22 -11.91 -12.91
N LYS A 44 -6.41 -11.24 -13.73
CA LYS A 44 -6.08 -11.62 -15.10
C LYS A 44 -4.57 -11.58 -15.27
N ASN A 45 -4.00 -12.64 -15.82
CA ASN A 45 -2.54 -12.77 -16.02
C ASN A 45 -1.74 -12.53 -14.73
N GLY A 46 -2.25 -13.03 -13.59
CA GLY A 46 -1.58 -12.93 -12.29
C GLY A 46 -1.63 -11.55 -11.63
N VAL A 47 -2.32 -10.56 -12.20
CA VAL A 47 -2.51 -9.23 -11.61
C VAL A 47 -3.98 -8.85 -11.52
N ILE A 48 -4.32 -7.96 -10.60
CA ILE A 48 -5.68 -7.44 -10.43
C ILE A 48 -6.04 -6.59 -11.65
N ALA A 49 -7.06 -7.00 -12.39
CA ALA A 49 -7.63 -6.23 -13.49
C ALA A 49 -8.68 -5.23 -12.99
N GLN A 50 -9.50 -5.65 -12.02
CA GLN A 50 -10.53 -4.84 -11.38
C GLN A 50 -10.71 -5.25 -9.93
N ALA A 51 -11.07 -4.31 -9.06
CA ALA A 51 -11.35 -4.62 -7.66
C ALA A 51 -12.46 -3.74 -7.09
N HIS A 52 -13.21 -4.33 -6.16
CA HIS A 52 -14.29 -3.68 -5.43
C HIS A 52 -14.18 -3.97 -3.93
N LEU A 53 -14.26 -2.93 -3.13
CA LEU A 53 -14.39 -3.01 -1.68
C LEU A 53 -15.88 -3.14 -1.32
N GLY A 54 -16.26 -4.30 -0.83
CA GLY A 54 -17.54 -4.54 -0.19
C GLY A 54 -17.54 -4.01 1.24
N THR A 55 -18.57 -3.23 1.56
CA THR A 55 -18.78 -2.58 2.85
C THR A 55 -20.24 -2.71 3.31
N PRO A 56 -20.57 -2.42 4.57
CA PRO A 56 -21.97 -2.31 5.00
C PRO A 56 -22.79 -1.25 4.24
N ALA A 57 -22.13 -0.25 3.65
CA ALA A 57 -22.78 0.83 2.90
C ALA A 57 -22.90 0.54 1.41
N GLY A 58 -22.36 -0.58 0.92
CA GLY A 58 -22.35 -0.95 -0.49
C GLY A 58 -20.97 -1.36 -1.01
N SER A 59 -20.86 -1.45 -2.33
CA SER A 59 -19.64 -1.87 -3.03
C SER A 59 -19.01 -0.68 -3.77
N TYR A 60 -17.69 -0.49 -3.61
CA TYR A 60 -16.97 0.66 -4.14
C TYR A 60 -15.73 0.22 -4.94
N PRO A 61 -15.52 0.72 -6.17
CA PRO A 61 -14.37 0.33 -6.98
C PRO A 61 -13.05 0.86 -6.39
N ILE A 62 -12.00 0.03 -6.40
CA ILE A 62 -10.63 0.37 -5.96
C ILE A 62 -9.67 0.27 -7.14
N LYS A 63 -9.56 1.35 -7.91
CA LYS A 63 -8.68 1.38 -9.10
C LYS A 63 -7.19 1.42 -8.77
N THR A 64 -6.83 1.86 -7.56
CA THR A 64 -5.44 2.11 -7.16
C THR A 64 -4.58 0.85 -7.08
N ILE A 65 -5.21 -0.33 -7.02
CA ILE A 65 -4.54 -1.64 -6.92
C ILE A 65 -4.58 -2.43 -8.23
N GLU A 66 -5.17 -1.88 -9.30
CA GLU A 66 -5.16 -2.50 -10.62
C GLU A 66 -3.71 -2.58 -11.15
N GLY A 67 -3.35 -3.71 -11.74
CA GLY A 67 -1.98 -4.03 -12.18
C GLY A 67 -1.05 -4.56 -11.09
N TYR A 68 -1.54 -4.76 -9.86
CA TYR A 68 -0.77 -5.36 -8.76
C TYR A 68 -1.32 -6.74 -8.36
N LEU A 69 -0.54 -7.50 -7.59
CA LEU A 69 -0.96 -8.77 -6.98
C LEU A 69 -0.99 -8.64 -5.46
N LEU A 70 -2.06 -9.09 -4.81
CA LEU A 70 -2.14 -9.11 -3.34
C LEU A 70 -1.05 -10.03 -2.76
N SER A 71 -0.17 -9.48 -1.92
CA SER A 71 0.91 -10.24 -1.29
C SER A 71 0.66 -10.52 0.18
N ARG A 72 0.08 -9.56 0.91
CA ARG A 72 -0.16 -9.67 2.35
C ARG A 72 -1.31 -8.77 2.78
N HIS A 73 -2.04 -9.18 3.82
CA HIS A 73 -2.98 -8.29 4.50
C HIS A 73 -3.01 -8.54 6.01
N GLU A 74 -3.35 -7.51 6.78
CA GLU A 74 -3.40 -7.52 8.24
C GLU A 74 -4.56 -6.66 8.73
N VAL A 75 -5.21 -7.10 9.82
CA VAL A 75 -6.30 -6.35 10.47
C VAL A 75 -5.87 -6.00 11.89
N PHE A 76 -5.89 -4.71 12.19
CA PHE A 76 -5.64 -4.17 13.52
C PHE A 76 -6.98 -3.74 14.14
N ALA A 77 -7.14 -3.99 15.44
CA ALA A 77 -8.33 -3.60 16.18
C ALA A 77 -7.93 -2.72 17.37
N LEU A 78 -8.42 -1.48 17.38
CA LEU A 78 -8.25 -0.52 18.46
C LEU A 78 -9.48 -0.59 19.37
N LYS A 79 -9.29 -1.10 20.59
CA LYS A 79 -10.38 -1.28 21.55
C LYS A 79 -10.50 -0.07 22.46
N ASN A 80 -11.73 0.37 22.70
CA ASN A 80 -12.02 1.37 23.73
C ASN A 80 -13.00 0.77 24.71
N LYS A 81 -12.87 1.10 26.00
CA LYS A 81 -13.75 0.55 27.04
C LYS A 81 -15.20 0.93 26.72
N GLY A 82 -16.07 -0.08 26.63
CA GLY A 82 -17.50 0.11 26.41
C GLY A 82 -17.91 0.50 24.98
N GLU A 83 -16.99 0.50 24.02
CA GLU A 83 -17.29 0.83 22.61
C GLU A 83 -16.94 -0.35 21.68
N PRO A 84 -17.68 -0.50 20.56
CA PRO A 84 -17.23 -1.35 19.47
C PRO A 84 -15.80 -0.98 19.03
N PRO A 85 -14.92 -1.96 18.76
CA PRO A 85 -13.57 -1.68 18.31
C PRO A 85 -13.58 -0.97 16.95
N ARG A 86 -12.60 -0.08 16.75
CA ARG A 86 -12.27 0.51 15.45
C ARG A 86 -11.25 -0.40 14.78
N TYR A 87 -11.35 -0.56 13.46
CA TYR A 87 -10.47 -1.46 12.73
C TYR A 87 -9.65 -0.72 11.68
N LEU A 88 -8.42 -1.17 11.47
CA LEU A 88 -7.61 -0.80 10.32
C LEU A 88 -7.25 -2.07 9.56
N TRP A 89 -7.70 -2.18 8.32
CA TRP A 89 -7.30 -3.23 7.41
C TRP A 89 -6.25 -2.71 6.45
N ARG A 90 -5.03 -3.25 6.57
CA ARG A 90 -3.90 -2.93 5.71
C ARG A 90 -3.71 -4.06 4.70
N LEU A 91 -3.58 -3.72 3.42
CA LEU A 91 -3.27 -4.65 2.35
C LEU A 91 -2.05 -4.16 1.58
N ASN A 92 -1.17 -5.09 1.22
CA ASN A 92 0.03 -4.85 0.44
C ASN A 92 -0.09 -5.59 -0.89
N PHE A 93 0.21 -4.89 -1.98
CA PHE A 93 0.18 -5.44 -3.32
C PHE A 93 1.52 -5.22 -4.01
N THR A 94 2.09 -6.28 -4.59
CA THR A 94 3.38 -6.23 -5.29
C THR A 94 3.17 -6.05 -6.79
N LYS A 95 4.15 -5.41 -7.44
CA LYS A 95 4.15 -5.17 -8.88
C LYS A 95 5.10 -6.13 -9.59
N GLY A 96 4.60 -7.31 -9.93
CA GLY A 96 5.41 -8.37 -10.57
C GLY A 96 6.64 -8.78 -9.76
N ASP A 97 7.47 -9.66 -10.33
CA ASP A 97 8.57 -10.31 -9.61
C ASP A 97 9.84 -9.44 -9.47
N SER A 98 9.95 -8.33 -10.20
CA SER A 98 11.18 -7.52 -10.29
C SER A 98 11.13 -6.16 -9.58
N SER A 99 10.01 -5.78 -8.97
CA SER A 99 9.87 -4.47 -8.34
C SER A 99 9.87 -4.53 -6.82
N ASN A 100 10.68 -3.67 -6.19
CA ASN A 100 10.58 -3.37 -4.76
C ASN A 100 9.40 -2.44 -4.42
N GLU A 101 8.67 -1.95 -5.44
CA GLU A 101 7.46 -1.13 -5.28
C GLU A 101 6.32 -1.99 -4.73
N ILE A 102 5.66 -1.47 -3.69
CA ILE A 102 4.47 -2.06 -3.10
C ILE A 102 3.39 -0.98 -3.08
N MET A 103 2.21 -1.29 -3.60
CA MET A 103 1.01 -0.49 -3.35
C MET A 103 0.43 -0.91 -2.00
N GLN A 104 0.21 0.03 -1.09
CA GLN A 104 -0.51 -0.23 0.15
C GLN A 104 -1.90 0.39 0.12
N LEU A 105 -2.88 -0.37 0.57
CA LEU A 105 -4.25 0.09 0.82
C LEU A 105 -4.53 0.03 2.32
N TRP A 106 -5.06 1.13 2.85
CA TRP A 106 -5.41 1.31 4.25
C TRP A 106 -6.90 1.61 4.34
N ILE A 107 -7.64 0.72 4.99
CA ILE A 107 -9.08 0.84 5.13
C ILE A 107 -9.42 0.91 6.62
N ALA A 108 -9.84 2.08 7.08
CA ALA A 108 -10.36 2.22 8.43
C ALA A 108 -11.87 1.96 8.45
N TYR A 109 -12.31 1.19 9.44
CA TYR A 109 -13.71 0.91 9.72
C TYR A 109 -14.04 1.31 11.16
N LEU A 110 -14.91 2.31 11.29
CA LEU A 110 -15.33 2.90 12.54
C LEU A 110 -16.83 2.65 12.71
N PRO A 111 -17.24 1.53 13.32
CA PRO A 111 -18.64 1.13 13.39
C PRO A 111 -19.51 2.08 14.21
N LYS A 112 -18.97 2.65 15.30
CA LYS A 112 -19.70 3.58 16.17
C LYS A 112 -19.99 4.90 15.44
N GLU A 113 -18.99 5.43 14.76
CA GLU A 113 -19.08 6.68 13.99
C GLU A 113 -19.68 6.47 12.60
N ARG A 114 -19.91 5.21 12.20
CA ARG A 114 -20.37 4.79 10.88
C ARG A 114 -19.53 5.38 9.75
N ILE A 115 -18.22 5.30 9.90
CA ILE A 115 -17.24 5.83 8.94
C ILE A 115 -16.40 4.70 8.36
N ILE A 116 -16.21 4.75 7.04
CA ILE A 116 -15.15 4.02 6.34
C ILE A 116 -14.28 5.02 5.61
N GLU A 117 -12.97 4.95 5.85
CA GLU A 117 -12.00 5.76 5.12
C GLU A 117 -11.00 4.86 4.42
N VAL A 118 -10.76 5.14 3.15
CA VAL A 118 -9.80 4.42 2.32
C VAL A 118 -8.70 5.37 1.91
N ALA A 119 -7.46 4.94 2.12
CA ALA A 119 -6.28 5.62 1.63
C ALA A 119 -5.33 4.63 0.97
N SER A 120 -4.61 5.09 -0.04
CA SER A 120 -3.61 4.28 -0.72
C SER A 120 -2.33 5.06 -0.95
N GLY A 121 -1.25 4.32 -1.09
CA GLY A 121 0.03 4.91 -1.46
C GLY A 121 1.09 3.89 -1.77
N LYS A 122 2.10 4.34 -2.51
CA LYS A 122 3.25 3.51 -2.87
C LYS A 122 4.29 3.54 -1.76
N THR A 123 4.76 2.36 -1.40
CA THR A 123 5.89 2.14 -0.50
C THR A 123 6.96 1.32 -1.21
N ILE A 124 8.13 1.21 -0.59
CA ILE A 124 9.27 0.45 -1.09
C ILE A 124 9.69 -0.56 -0.03
N ASN A 125 10.08 -1.76 -0.45
CA ASN A 125 10.68 -2.75 0.43
C ASN A 125 12.21 -2.69 0.32
N ASN A 126 12.85 -2.13 1.34
CA ASN A 126 14.31 -2.10 1.49
C ASN A 126 14.74 -2.36 2.95
N ASP A 127 16.05 -2.46 3.20
CA ASP A 127 16.59 -2.71 4.54
C ASP A 127 16.09 -1.70 5.58
N TRP A 128 16.03 -0.41 5.22
CA TRP A 128 15.53 0.65 6.09
C TRP A 128 14.08 0.43 6.50
N THR A 129 13.19 0.18 5.54
CA THR A 129 11.75 -0.07 5.82
C THR A 129 11.54 -1.29 6.70
N ARG A 130 12.40 -2.32 6.60
CA ARG A 130 12.38 -3.48 7.51
C ARG A 130 12.77 -3.09 8.93
N ILE A 131 13.78 -2.25 9.11
CA ILE A 131 14.19 -1.74 10.44
C ILE A 131 13.05 -0.92 11.05
N VAL A 132 12.53 0.05 10.32
CA VAL A 132 11.46 0.94 10.76
C VAL A 132 10.19 0.17 11.13
N SER A 133 9.86 -0.90 10.39
CA SER A 133 8.67 -1.72 10.67
C SER A 133 8.69 -2.42 12.03
N LYS A 134 9.85 -2.52 12.69
CA LYS A 134 10.03 -3.16 14.00
C LYS A 134 9.99 -2.17 15.16
N LEU A 135 9.81 -0.88 14.89
CA LEU A 135 9.71 0.13 15.93
C LEU A 135 8.50 -0.13 16.84
N PRO A 136 8.64 -0.02 18.17
CA PRO A 136 7.51 -0.06 19.07
C PRO A 136 6.67 1.21 18.88
N LEU A 137 5.43 1.05 18.44
CA LEU A 137 4.51 2.16 18.19
C LEU A 137 3.42 2.22 19.25
N PRO A 138 2.95 3.42 19.63
CA PRO A 138 1.73 3.56 20.42
C PRO A 138 0.53 2.94 19.71
N GLU A 139 -0.46 2.51 20.49
CA GLU A 139 -1.69 1.92 19.93
C GLU A 139 -2.39 2.91 18.98
N GLY A 140 -2.82 2.41 17.81
CA GLY A 140 -3.46 3.23 16.78
C GLY A 140 -2.51 4.06 15.92
N ILE A 141 -1.19 3.98 16.13
CA ILE A 141 -0.17 4.63 15.31
C ILE A 141 0.53 3.60 14.42
N PHE A 142 0.67 3.93 13.14
CA PHE A 142 1.28 3.09 12.12
C PHE A 142 2.29 3.90 11.31
N LEU A 143 3.24 3.22 10.69
CA LEU A 143 4.24 3.83 9.83
C LEU A 143 3.99 3.49 8.36
N PHE A 144 4.23 4.49 7.50
CA PHE A 144 4.15 4.41 6.05
C PHE A 144 5.43 4.98 5.43
N PRO A 145 6.38 4.12 5.03
CA PRO A 145 7.53 4.55 4.24
C PRO A 145 7.06 4.95 2.84
N SER A 146 7.26 6.19 2.43
CA SER A 146 6.85 6.66 1.10
C SER A 146 7.83 6.19 0.03
N HIS A 147 7.30 5.73 -1.10
CA HIS A 147 8.08 5.57 -2.32
C HIS A 147 7.93 6.79 -3.22
N ASP A 148 9.06 7.32 -3.68
CA ASP A 148 9.12 8.31 -4.76
C ASP A 148 9.85 7.69 -5.98
N PRO A 149 9.12 7.46 -7.08
CA PRO A 149 9.64 6.76 -8.25
C PRO A 149 10.66 7.58 -9.05
N SER A 150 10.79 8.89 -8.78
CA SER A 150 11.82 9.72 -9.42
C SER A 150 13.23 9.44 -8.91
N VAL A 151 13.36 8.58 -7.88
CA VAL A 151 14.62 8.25 -7.23
C VAL A 151 14.84 6.75 -7.31
N GLU A 152 15.65 6.32 -8.28
CA GLU A 152 15.97 4.91 -8.55
C GLU A 152 16.61 4.18 -7.35
N ASP A 153 17.31 4.90 -6.48
CA ASP A 153 18.05 4.31 -5.34
C ASP A 153 17.63 4.95 -4.01
N GLN A 154 16.40 4.68 -3.58
CA GLN A 154 15.91 5.10 -2.26
C GLN A 154 16.49 4.22 -1.17
N THR A 155 17.69 4.57 -0.74
CA THR A 155 18.36 3.94 0.40
C THR A 155 17.66 4.30 1.72
N LEU A 156 17.17 5.54 1.88
CA LEU A 156 16.47 6.04 3.07
C LEU A 156 15.17 6.79 2.68
N PRO A 157 14.08 6.08 2.33
CA PRO A 157 12.79 6.72 2.08
C PRO A 157 12.25 7.42 3.33
N CYS A 158 11.53 8.52 3.10
CA CYS A 158 10.81 9.22 4.16
C CYS A 158 9.72 8.31 4.74
N VAL A 159 9.49 8.40 6.04
CA VAL A 159 8.52 7.61 6.79
C VAL A 159 7.49 8.55 7.39
N PHE A 160 6.21 8.22 7.21
CA PHE A 160 5.08 8.98 7.72
C PHE A 160 4.30 8.21 8.76
N THR A 161 3.61 8.95 9.62
CA THR A 161 2.74 8.43 10.66
C THR A 161 1.29 8.44 10.19
N ILE A 162 0.66 7.26 10.21
CA ILE A 162 -0.77 7.08 10.01
C ILE A 162 -1.40 6.84 11.38
N ILE A 163 -2.44 7.59 11.70
CA ILE A 163 -3.13 7.53 12.98
C ILE A 163 -4.57 7.08 12.76
N LEU A 164 -4.98 5.99 13.39
CA LEU A 164 -6.37 5.58 13.53
C LEU A 164 -6.94 6.21 14.81
N SER A 165 -7.85 7.16 14.66
CA SER A 165 -8.53 7.85 15.77
C SER A 165 -10.05 7.69 15.70
N GLN A 166 -10.79 8.30 16.63
CA GLN A 166 -12.25 8.44 16.55
C GLN A 166 -12.70 9.24 15.32
N LYS A 167 -11.85 10.11 14.79
CA LYS A 167 -12.19 10.96 13.62
C LYS A 167 -11.99 10.25 12.28
N GLY A 168 -11.39 9.05 12.29
CA GLY A 168 -10.98 8.32 11.09
C GLY A 168 -9.46 8.22 10.97
N LEU A 169 -8.98 8.12 9.73
CA LEU A 169 -7.55 8.10 9.41
C LEU A 169 -7.02 9.53 9.29
N SER A 170 -5.92 9.80 9.99
CA SER A 170 -5.19 11.06 9.84
C SER A 170 -3.71 10.81 9.59
N PHE A 171 -3.13 11.66 8.75
CA PHE A 171 -1.71 11.70 8.45
C PHE A 171 -1.12 12.90 9.17
N ALA A 172 -0.73 12.69 10.42
CA ALA A 172 -0.30 13.75 11.31
C ALA A 172 0.99 13.34 11.99
N PRO A 173 1.91 14.29 12.28
CA PRO A 173 3.17 13.94 12.90
C PRO A 173 2.93 13.42 14.32
N MET A 174 3.71 12.42 14.71
CA MET A 174 3.80 11.96 16.10
C MET A 174 5.23 12.21 16.60
N PRO A 175 5.49 13.35 17.26
CA PRO A 175 6.82 13.77 17.68
C PRO A 175 7.69 12.67 18.29
N LYS A 176 7.15 11.96 19.30
CA LYS A 176 7.84 10.86 20.01
C LYS A 176 8.23 9.69 19.13
N VAL A 177 7.56 9.49 17.99
CA VAL A 177 7.91 8.45 17.03
C VAL A 177 9.07 8.93 16.16
N TYR A 178 9.07 10.19 15.72
CA TYR A 178 10.18 10.75 14.94
C TYR A 178 11.46 10.91 15.77
N GLU A 179 11.36 11.25 17.06
CA GLU A 179 12.49 11.24 18.00
C GLU A 179 13.19 9.86 18.05
N GLN A 180 12.46 8.76 17.82
CA GLN A 180 13.03 7.41 17.72
C GLN A 180 13.55 7.10 16.31
N ILE A 181 12.90 7.60 15.26
CA ILE A 181 13.30 7.38 13.87
C ILE A 181 14.62 8.09 13.55
N ILE A 182 14.84 9.32 14.03
CA ILE A 182 16.02 10.14 13.73
C ILE A 182 17.34 9.40 14.03
N PRO A 183 17.61 8.92 15.26
CA PRO A 183 18.86 8.23 15.56
C PRO A 183 19.01 6.94 14.74
N LEU A 184 17.91 6.21 14.48
CA LEU A 184 17.94 5.03 13.63
C LEU A 184 18.31 5.36 12.17
N ALA A 185 17.77 6.45 11.64
CA ALA A 185 18.06 6.92 10.29
C ALA A 185 19.54 7.32 10.15
N ILE A 186 20.08 8.05 11.14
CA ILE A 186 21.49 8.42 11.21
C ILE A 186 22.37 7.17 11.25
N THR A 187 22.10 6.24 12.17
CA THR A 187 22.88 4.99 12.30
C THR A 187 22.81 4.15 11.03
N PHE A 188 21.62 4.01 10.44
CA PHE A 188 21.46 3.28 9.18
C PHE A 188 22.29 3.92 8.07
N ALA A 189 22.18 5.25 7.90
CA ALA A 189 22.91 5.97 6.87
C ALA A 189 24.44 5.91 7.05
N GLN A 190 24.93 6.02 8.28
CA GLN A 190 26.34 5.84 8.60
C GLN A 190 26.82 4.43 8.28
N SER A 191 26.05 3.39 8.64
CA SER A 191 26.40 1.99 8.37
C SER A 191 26.48 1.66 6.87
N LYS A 192 25.74 2.40 6.03
CA LYS A 192 25.74 2.26 4.58
C LYS A 192 26.72 3.22 3.87
N GLY A 193 27.41 4.10 4.61
CA GLY A 193 28.33 5.09 4.03
C GLY A 193 27.63 6.17 3.20
N ILE A 194 26.35 6.43 3.44
CA ILE A 194 25.51 7.36 2.65
C ILE A 194 25.11 8.61 3.42
N PHE A 195 25.60 8.79 4.65
CA PHE A 195 25.17 9.88 5.54
C PHE A 195 25.38 11.26 4.92
N GLU A 196 26.50 11.51 4.26
CA GLU A 196 26.83 12.80 3.65
C GLU A 196 26.02 13.12 2.37
N GLN A 197 25.19 12.19 1.89
CA GLN A 197 24.37 12.44 0.71
C GLN A 197 23.29 13.48 1.04
N GLU A 198 23.18 14.52 0.21
CA GLU A 198 22.20 15.62 0.39
C GLU A 198 20.77 15.09 0.59
N LYS A 199 20.38 14.05 -0.16
CA LYS A 199 19.06 13.41 -0.04
C LYS A 199 18.83 12.79 1.33
N VAL A 200 19.83 12.12 1.89
CA VAL A 200 19.77 11.51 3.22
C VAL A 200 19.67 12.59 4.30
N GLN A 201 20.49 13.64 4.20
CA GLN A 201 20.42 14.80 5.09
C GLN A 201 19.05 15.48 5.03
N ARG A 202 18.48 15.63 3.83
CA ARG A 202 17.12 16.15 3.64
C ARG A 202 16.07 15.27 4.30
N THR A 203 16.13 13.95 4.13
CA THR A 203 15.19 13.02 4.79
C THR A 203 15.29 13.12 6.33
N ILE A 204 16.50 13.19 6.88
CA ILE A 204 16.72 13.36 8.33
C ILE A 204 16.22 14.74 8.80
N GLY A 205 16.40 15.78 7.99
CA GLY A 205 15.84 17.12 8.22
C GLY A 205 14.31 17.09 8.32
N ILE A 206 13.65 16.38 7.39
CA ILE A 206 12.19 16.17 7.42
C ILE A 206 11.77 15.47 8.73
N PHE A 207 12.49 14.43 9.16
CA PHE A 207 12.19 13.77 10.44
C PHE A 207 12.34 14.71 11.63
N THR A 208 13.35 15.58 11.62
CA THR A 208 13.55 16.60 12.66
C THR A 208 12.40 17.60 12.71
N GLN A 209 11.93 18.07 11.57
CA GLN A 209 10.75 18.97 11.48
C GLN A 209 9.48 18.28 12.01
N LEU A 210 9.26 17.02 11.63
CA LEU A 210 8.12 16.22 12.10
C LEU A 210 8.21 15.92 13.60
N ALA A 211 9.43 15.78 14.16
CA ALA A 211 9.65 15.67 15.59
C ALA A 211 9.28 16.96 16.34
N GLN A 212 9.42 18.13 15.71
CA GLN A 212 9.01 19.42 16.27
C GLN A 212 7.50 19.70 16.13
N GLY A 213 6.75 18.82 15.47
CA GLY A 213 5.32 18.97 15.24
C GLY A 213 4.96 19.92 14.09
N GLU A 214 5.92 20.24 13.21
CA GLU A 214 5.63 21.02 12.00
C GLU A 214 4.64 20.27 11.10
N ASN A 215 3.68 21.01 10.54
CA ASN A 215 2.45 20.44 10.00
C ASN A 215 2.71 19.48 8.80
N ALA A 216 2.39 18.20 9.00
CA ALA A 216 2.52 17.14 8.01
C ALA A 216 1.58 17.26 6.80
N ASP A 217 0.57 18.14 6.84
CA ASP A 217 -0.38 18.35 5.73
C ASP A 217 0.30 18.84 4.45
N ASN A 218 1.43 19.57 4.56
CA ASN A 218 2.22 19.98 3.41
C ASN A 218 3.11 18.85 2.86
N ILE A 219 3.45 17.85 3.67
CA ILE A 219 4.39 16.77 3.30
C ILE A 219 3.65 15.54 2.76
N ALA A 220 2.46 15.22 3.28
CA ALA A 220 1.64 14.11 2.80
C ALA A 220 1.20 14.29 1.34
N LYS A 221 0.95 15.55 0.91
CA LYS A 221 0.68 15.90 -0.50
C LYS A 221 1.89 15.66 -1.41
N THR A 222 3.10 15.62 -0.87
CA THR A 222 4.34 15.54 -1.63
C THR A 222 4.76 14.09 -1.91
N LEU A 223 4.30 13.09 -1.14
CA LEU A 223 4.96 11.78 -1.09
C LEU A 223 4.00 10.58 -1.16
N SER A 224 3.21 10.55 -2.23
CA SER A 224 2.53 9.34 -2.74
C SER A 224 1.39 8.76 -1.89
N LEU A 225 0.92 9.47 -0.85
CA LEU A 225 -0.19 9.01 0.00
C LEU A 225 -1.46 9.82 -0.29
N LYS A 226 -2.54 9.12 -0.64
CA LYS A 226 -3.80 9.72 -1.06
C LYS A 226 -4.97 9.18 -0.24
N LYS A 227 -5.86 10.07 0.23
CA LYS A 227 -7.21 9.66 0.65
C LYS A 227 -8.04 9.39 -0.60
N ASP A 228 -8.44 8.15 -0.80
CA ASP A 228 -9.19 7.74 -1.98
C ASP A 228 -10.65 8.14 -1.85
N PHE A 229 -11.28 7.78 -0.73
CA PHE A 229 -12.66 8.19 -0.43
C PHE A 229 -13.01 8.01 1.05
N LYS A 230 -14.12 8.62 1.45
CA LYS A 230 -14.77 8.48 2.75
C LYS A 230 -16.24 8.15 2.54
N ILE A 231 -16.74 7.18 3.30
CA ILE A 231 -18.15 6.77 3.32
C ILE A 231 -18.68 7.00 4.73
N THR A 232 -19.88 7.55 4.82
CA THR A 232 -20.67 7.66 6.05
C THR A 232 -22.03 6.99 5.82
N TRP A 233 -22.53 6.21 6.79
CA TRP A 233 -23.86 5.56 6.73
C TRP A 233 -24.61 5.64 8.07
#